data_AF-A0A969X0Y5-F1
#
_entry.id   AF-A0A969X0Y5-F1
#
_cell.length_a   1.000
_cell.length_b   1.000
_cell.length_c   1.000
_cell.angle_alpha   90.00
_cell.angle_beta   90.00
_cell.angle_gamma   90.00
#
_symmetry.space_group_name_H-M   'P 1'
#
loop_
_entity.id
_entity.type
_entity.pdbx_description
1 polymer ?
#
loop_
_entity_poly.entity_id
_entity_poly.type
_entity_poly.pdbx_seq_one_letter_code
_entity_poly.pdbx_strand_id
1 'polypeptide(L)'
;SDSEWEQMENYLADNGYNYDGTTGGGRDKIAKALASKSGWSSSSSTGSVGNTDYSSYRNKSGFTALPGGSRDSSGSFSTLGYGGYWWSATENDSSNARGRYLYYDSSVVYRYHSNKDNGCSVRCVRD
;
A
#
# COMPACT_ATOMS: atom_id res chain seq x y z
N SER A 1 -4.58 4.67 -12.42
CA SER A 1 -3.37 5.36 -12.90
C SER A 1 -2.55 5.84 -11.71
N ASP A 2 -1.34 6.39 -11.95
CA ASP A 2 -0.52 7.02 -10.91
C ASP A 2 -1.20 8.25 -10.28
N SER A 3 -1.92 9.03 -11.10
CA SER A 3 -2.68 10.20 -10.67
C SER A 3 -3.89 9.83 -9.81
N GLU A 4 -4.61 8.75 -10.13
CA GLU A 4 -5.71 8.24 -9.29
C GLU A 4 -5.21 7.77 -7.92
N TRP A 5 -4.03 7.14 -7.87
CA TRP A 5 -3.39 6.78 -6.60
C TRP A 5 -3.05 8.02 -5.79
N GLU A 6 -2.45 9.04 -6.41
CA GLU A 6 -2.14 10.30 -5.73
C GLU A 6 -3.40 11.03 -5.25
N GLN A 7 -4.47 11.03 -6.04
CA GLN A 7 -5.75 11.59 -5.64
C GLN A 7 -6.34 10.86 -4.43
N MET A 8 -6.29 9.51 -4.41
CA MET A 8 -6.72 8.72 -3.26
C MET A 8 -5.84 8.98 -2.03
N GLU A 9 -4.51 9.03 -2.20
CA GLU A 9 -3.55 9.31 -1.13
C GLU A 9 -3.88 10.65 -0.44
N ASN A 10 -4.04 11.71 -1.23
CA ASN A 10 -4.36 13.05 -0.71
C ASN A 10 -5.75 13.10 -0.09
N TYR A 11 -6.77 12.53 -0.74
CA TYR A 11 -8.13 12.48 -0.20
C TYR A 11 -8.15 11.81 1.18
N LEU A 12 -7.51 10.65 1.34
CA LEU A 12 -7.47 9.95 2.63
C LEU A 12 -6.75 10.78 3.70
N ALA A 13 -5.59 11.34 3.36
CA ALA A 13 -4.82 12.15 4.30
C ALA A 13 -5.62 13.37 4.77
N ASP A 14 -6.26 14.09 3.86
CA ASP A 14 -7.01 15.31 4.17
C ASP A 14 -8.33 15.05 4.90
N ASN A 15 -8.84 13.81 4.85
CA ASN A 15 -10.10 13.41 5.48
C ASN A 15 -9.91 12.55 6.75
N GLY A 16 -8.76 12.66 7.43
CA GLY A 16 -8.55 12.08 8.76
C GLY A 16 -8.38 10.55 8.76
N TYR A 17 -7.78 10.01 7.68
CA TYR A 17 -7.39 8.60 7.60
C TYR A 17 -5.93 8.35 7.98
N ASN A 18 -5.16 9.37 8.36
CA ASN A 18 -3.87 9.16 8.99
C ASN A 18 -4.05 8.28 10.23
N TYR A 19 -3.09 7.40 10.54
CA TYR A 19 -3.22 6.46 11.65
C TYR A 19 -3.50 7.14 13.01
N ASP A 20 -3.10 8.40 13.19
CA ASP A 20 -3.27 9.21 14.39
C ASP A 20 -4.47 10.18 14.30
N GLY A 21 -5.23 10.16 13.20
CA GLY A 21 -6.36 11.06 12.95
C GLY A 21 -5.98 12.46 12.52
N THR A 22 -4.70 12.78 12.36
CA THR A 22 -4.27 14.06 11.78
C THR A 22 -4.72 14.18 10.31
N THR A 23 -4.76 15.40 9.79
CA THR A 23 -5.04 15.66 8.38
C THR A 23 -3.79 16.11 7.62
N GLY A 24 -3.76 15.89 6.32
CA GLY A 24 -2.65 16.25 5.44
C GLY A 24 -1.48 15.27 5.47
N GLY A 25 -0.38 15.61 4.77
CA GLY A 25 0.81 14.76 4.65
C GLY A 25 0.70 13.66 3.59
N GLY A 26 -0.39 13.63 2.82
CA GLY A 26 -0.61 12.69 1.72
C GLY A 26 -0.33 11.24 2.13
N ARG A 27 0.64 10.61 1.47
CA ARG A 27 0.96 9.19 1.65
C ARG A 27 1.66 8.80 2.96
N ASP A 28 2.06 9.75 3.81
CA ASP A 28 3.03 9.50 4.89
C ASP A 28 2.46 8.69 6.08
N LYS A 29 1.15 8.74 6.31
CA LYS A 29 0.50 8.16 7.51
C LYS A 29 -0.74 7.31 7.22
N ILE A 30 -1.07 7.08 5.95
CA ILE A 30 -2.33 6.43 5.56
C ILE A 30 -2.21 4.92 5.33
N ALA A 31 -1.01 4.32 5.40
CA ALA A 31 -0.83 2.90 5.08
C ALA A 31 -1.70 1.99 5.97
N LYS A 32 -1.80 2.29 7.28
CA LYS A 32 -2.66 1.54 8.20
C LYS A 32 -4.14 1.58 7.81
N ALA A 33 -4.62 2.69 7.26
CA ALA A 33 -6.00 2.83 6.78
C ALA A 33 -6.31 2.00 5.54
N LEU A 34 -5.31 1.66 4.74
CA LEU A 34 -5.46 0.80 3.57
C LEU A 34 -5.32 -0.69 3.90
N ALA A 35 -4.46 -1.02 4.86
CA ALA A 35 -4.09 -2.40 5.20
C ALA A 35 -5.27 -3.28 5.62
N SER A 36 -5.21 -4.57 5.25
CA SER A 36 -6.12 -5.61 5.75
C SER A 36 -6.06 -5.72 7.29
N LYS A 37 -7.13 -6.31 7.86
CA LYS A 37 -7.24 -6.50 9.32
C LYS A 37 -6.21 -7.50 9.89
N SER A 38 -5.71 -8.41 9.06
CA SER A 38 -4.78 -9.48 9.46
C SER A 38 -3.83 -9.85 8.32
N GLY A 39 -2.84 -10.70 8.64
CA GLY A 39 -1.87 -11.27 7.70
C GLY A 39 -0.52 -10.55 7.67
N TRP A 40 -0.44 -9.34 8.22
CA TRP A 40 0.80 -8.56 8.27
C TRP A 40 1.70 -9.05 9.41
N SER A 41 3.01 -9.15 9.15
CA SER A 41 4.04 -9.36 10.16
C SER A 41 3.97 -8.27 11.24
N SER A 42 4.36 -8.61 12.47
CA SER A 42 4.32 -7.67 13.59
C SER A 42 5.41 -6.60 13.47
N SER A 43 5.10 -5.39 13.94
CA SER A 43 6.05 -4.28 14.03
C SER A 43 5.82 -3.51 15.33
N SER A 44 6.88 -2.92 15.88
CA SER A 44 6.84 -2.01 17.03
C SER A 44 6.88 -0.53 16.63
N SER A 45 7.09 -0.22 15.35
CA SER A 45 7.11 1.16 14.84
C SER A 45 5.73 1.80 14.98
N THR A 46 5.63 2.96 15.62
CA THR A 46 4.35 3.65 15.83
C THR A 46 3.64 3.93 14.50
N GLY A 47 2.34 3.63 14.43
CA GLY A 47 1.51 3.87 13.25
C GLY A 47 1.75 2.92 12.08
N SER A 48 2.73 2.01 12.17
CA SER A 48 3.03 1.09 11.09
C SER A 48 1.94 0.04 10.88
N VAL A 49 1.88 -0.48 9.65
CA VAL A 49 0.88 -1.48 9.25
C VAL A 49 0.87 -2.73 10.14
N GLY A 50 2.01 -3.16 10.67
CA GLY A 50 2.18 -4.36 11.51
C GLY A 50 2.02 -4.10 13.00
N ASN A 51 1.92 -2.83 13.42
CA ASN A 51 1.73 -2.47 14.82
C ASN A 51 0.26 -2.57 15.24
N THR A 52 0.02 -2.99 16.48
CA THR A 52 -1.31 -3.11 17.09
C THR A 52 -1.87 -1.77 17.61
N ASP A 53 -1.05 -0.71 17.63
CA ASP A 53 -1.50 0.65 17.93
C ASP A 53 -2.54 1.16 16.91
N TYR A 54 -3.31 2.18 17.31
CA TYR A 54 -4.34 2.83 16.49
C TYR A 54 -5.24 1.85 15.73
N SER A 55 -5.68 0.78 16.39
CA SER A 55 -6.40 -0.34 15.75
C SER A 55 -7.70 0.08 15.06
N SER A 56 -8.35 1.15 15.52
CA SER A 56 -9.53 1.75 14.87
C SER A 56 -9.26 2.36 13.49
N TYR A 57 -7.99 2.65 13.17
CA TYR A 57 -7.57 3.13 11.86
C TYR A 57 -7.20 2.00 10.90
N ARG A 58 -7.11 0.75 11.37
CA ARG A 58 -6.81 -0.39 10.51
C ARG A 58 -7.94 -0.65 9.53
N ASN A 59 -7.62 -0.67 8.23
CA ASN A 59 -8.58 -0.82 7.12
C ASN A 59 -9.73 0.22 7.13
N LYS A 60 -9.52 1.40 7.74
CA LYS A 60 -10.57 2.42 7.86
C LYS A 60 -11.10 2.89 6.48
N SER A 61 -10.27 2.82 5.44
CA SER A 61 -10.65 3.16 4.06
C SER A 61 -11.52 2.10 3.37
N GLY A 62 -11.56 0.86 3.88
CA GLY A 62 -12.18 -0.28 3.20
C GLY A 62 -11.34 -0.86 2.04
N PHE A 63 -10.15 -0.35 1.77
CA PHE A 63 -9.30 -0.83 0.68
C PHE A 63 -8.90 -2.31 0.82
N THR A 64 -8.63 -2.76 2.04
CA THR A 64 -8.29 -4.15 2.39
C THR A 64 -7.03 -4.66 1.66
N ALA A 65 -5.92 -3.92 1.80
CA ALA A 65 -4.61 -4.28 1.24
C ALA A 65 -4.03 -5.53 1.93
N LEU A 66 -3.96 -6.65 1.21
CA LEU A 66 -3.39 -7.91 1.71
C LEU A 66 -1.84 -7.93 1.55
N PRO A 67 -1.10 -8.53 2.49
CA PRO A 67 0.36 -8.68 2.41
C PRO A 67 0.75 -9.90 1.55
N GLY A 68 0.31 -9.89 0.29
CA GLY A 68 0.53 -10.98 -0.65
C GLY A 68 1.92 -11.03 -1.30
N GLY A 69 2.81 -10.11 -0.92
CA GLY A 69 4.13 -10.00 -1.52
C GLY A 69 4.10 -9.63 -3.01
N SER A 70 5.19 -9.96 -3.71
CA SER A 70 5.32 -9.82 -5.15
C SER A 70 5.98 -11.07 -5.74
N ARG A 71 5.68 -11.39 -6.99
CA ARG A 71 6.31 -12.47 -7.76
C ARG A 71 7.38 -11.88 -8.66
N ASP A 72 8.58 -12.46 -8.68
CA ASP A 72 9.62 -12.07 -9.63
C ASP A 72 9.44 -12.71 -11.01
N SER A 73 10.31 -12.36 -11.96
CA SER A 73 10.30 -12.89 -13.33
C SER A 73 10.60 -14.40 -13.41
N SER A 74 11.31 -14.96 -12.43
CA SER A 74 11.53 -16.42 -12.32
C SER A 74 10.28 -17.17 -11.81
N GLY A 75 9.36 -16.43 -11.22
CA GLY A 75 8.13 -16.91 -10.65
C GLY A 75 8.14 -17.20 -9.16
N SER A 76 9.22 -16.81 -8.48
CA SER A 76 9.34 -16.92 -7.03
C SER A 76 8.60 -15.77 -6.36
N PHE A 77 7.92 -16.06 -5.25
CA PHE A 77 7.28 -15.05 -4.43
C PHE A 77 8.21 -14.58 -3.31
N SER A 78 8.20 -13.28 -3.04
CA SER A 78 8.96 -12.65 -1.97
C SER A 78 8.08 -11.76 -1.12
N THR A 79 8.52 -11.46 0.11
CA THR A 79 7.87 -10.53 1.06
C THR A 79 6.43 -10.88 1.46
N LEU A 80 6.04 -12.15 1.35
CA LEU A 80 4.78 -12.66 1.88
C LEU A 80 4.66 -12.34 3.38
N GLY A 81 3.53 -11.75 3.80
CA GLY A 81 3.31 -11.28 5.17
C GLY A 81 3.98 -9.93 5.50
N TYR A 82 5.03 -9.54 4.77
CA TYR A 82 5.77 -8.29 5.02
C TYR A 82 5.32 -7.14 4.14
N GLY A 83 4.91 -7.41 2.90
CA GLY A 83 4.57 -6.39 1.93
C GLY A 83 3.33 -6.74 1.10
N GLY A 84 2.63 -5.72 0.65
CA GLY A 84 1.58 -5.82 -0.37
C GLY A 84 1.92 -4.87 -1.51
N TYR A 85 1.78 -5.32 -2.75
CA TYR A 85 2.24 -4.60 -3.94
C TYR A 85 1.12 -4.54 -4.97
N TRP A 86 0.91 -3.35 -5.54
CA TRP A 86 -0.09 -3.10 -6.57
C TRP A 86 0.51 -2.39 -7.76
N TRP A 87 0.19 -2.88 -8.96
CA TRP A 87 0.47 -2.12 -10.17
C TRP A 87 -0.48 -0.93 -10.31
N SER A 88 0.07 0.18 -10.81
CA SER A 88 -0.73 1.27 -11.35
C SER A 88 -0.97 1.04 -12.84
N ALA A 89 -2.05 1.59 -13.39
CA ALA A 89 -2.30 1.58 -14.83
C ALA A 89 -1.34 2.48 -15.64
N THR A 90 -0.42 3.20 -14.97
CA THR A 90 0.53 4.10 -15.62
C THR A 90 1.85 3.38 -15.85
N GLU A 91 2.31 3.39 -17.09
CA GLU A 91 3.62 2.88 -17.49
C GLU A 91 4.75 3.76 -16.91
N ASN A 92 5.90 3.14 -16.57
CA ASN A 92 7.10 3.92 -16.28
C ASN A 92 7.95 4.13 -17.53
N ASP A 93 8.25 3.03 -18.22
CA ASP A 93 9.00 2.98 -19.48
C ASP A 93 8.69 1.66 -20.21
N SER A 94 9.40 1.38 -21.31
CA SER A 94 9.19 0.18 -22.13
C SER A 94 9.31 -1.13 -21.33
N SER A 95 10.15 -1.15 -20.29
CA SER A 95 10.52 -2.35 -19.53
C SER A 95 9.93 -2.37 -18.12
N ASN A 96 9.56 -1.21 -17.56
CA ASN A 96 9.09 -1.09 -16.18
C ASN A 96 7.67 -0.53 -16.07
N ALA A 97 6.92 -1.03 -15.08
CA ALA A 97 5.65 -0.49 -14.65
C ALA A 97 5.80 0.28 -13.33
N ARG A 98 4.93 1.25 -13.08
CA ARG A 98 4.83 1.94 -11.79
C ARG A 98 3.86 1.25 -10.86
N GLY A 99 4.13 1.26 -9.58
CA GLY A 99 3.27 0.66 -8.57
C GLY A 99 3.26 1.38 -7.23
N ARG A 100 2.46 0.84 -6.31
CA ARG A 100 2.42 1.19 -4.89
C ARG A 100 2.69 -0.02 -4.02
N TYR A 101 3.32 0.18 -2.89
CA TYR A 101 3.42 -0.88 -1.88
C TYR A 101 3.24 -0.36 -0.47
N LEU A 102 2.75 -1.27 0.37
CA LEU A 102 2.70 -1.13 1.82
C LEU A 102 3.69 -2.11 2.41
N TYR A 103 4.34 -1.73 3.50
CA TYR A 103 5.29 -2.58 4.21
C TYR A 103 4.95 -2.59 5.70
N TYR A 104 5.13 -3.76 6.33
CA TYR A 104 4.64 -4.04 7.68
C TYR A 104 5.16 -3.07 8.76
N ASP A 105 6.36 -2.53 8.61
CA ASP A 105 6.98 -1.64 9.60
C ASP A 105 6.86 -0.14 9.26
N SER A 106 6.07 0.20 8.23
CA SER A 106 5.90 1.57 7.74
C SER A 106 4.46 2.07 7.87
N SER A 107 4.29 3.38 8.09
CA SER A 107 3.02 4.10 7.98
C SER A 107 2.80 4.72 6.59
N VAL A 108 3.81 4.66 5.73
CA VAL A 108 3.86 5.33 4.42
C VAL A 108 3.37 4.40 3.31
N VAL A 109 2.62 4.95 2.35
CA VAL A 109 2.36 4.29 1.06
C VAL A 109 3.49 4.63 0.10
N TYR A 110 4.30 3.63 -0.26
CA TYR A 110 5.48 3.86 -1.07
C TYR A 110 5.17 3.78 -2.57
N ARG A 111 5.95 4.53 -3.34
CA ARG A 111 5.97 4.47 -4.82
C ARG A 111 7.18 3.66 -5.24
N TYR A 112 7.02 2.82 -6.24
CA TYR A 112 8.12 2.07 -6.84
C TYR A 112 7.87 1.87 -8.33
N HIS A 113 8.91 1.41 -9.02
CA HIS A 113 8.82 0.89 -10.37
C HIS A 113 9.57 -0.43 -10.42
N SER A 114 9.10 -1.37 -11.24
CA SER A 114 9.76 -2.65 -11.39
C SER A 114 9.44 -3.24 -12.76
N ASN A 115 10.19 -4.27 -13.15
CA ASN A 115 10.05 -4.91 -14.45
C ASN A 115 8.61 -5.39 -14.64
N LYS A 116 8.04 -5.17 -15.84
CA LYS A 116 6.68 -5.60 -16.20
C LYS A 116 6.46 -7.11 -16.10
N ASP A 117 7.54 -7.90 -16.14
CA ASP A 117 7.52 -9.36 -15.96
C ASP A 117 7.27 -9.78 -14.51
N ASN A 118 7.38 -8.85 -13.55
CA ASN A 118 7.07 -9.12 -12.15
C ASN A 118 5.55 -9.13 -11.90
N GLY A 119 5.10 -10.04 -11.03
CA GLY A 119 3.71 -10.13 -10.62
C GLY A 119 3.42 -9.29 -9.38
N CYS A 120 2.51 -8.33 -9.50
CA CYS A 120 1.93 -7.59 -8.37
C CYS A 120 0.40 -7.66 -8.46
N SER A 121 -0.28 -7.33 -7.36
CA SER A 121 -1.74 -7.31 -7.35
C SER A 121 -2.28 -6.22 -8.28
N VAL A 122 -3.46 -6.47 -8.85
CA VAL A 122 -4.22 -5.47 -9.62
C VAL A 122 -5.58 -5.28 -8.96
N ARG A 123 -6.13 -4.07 -9.06
CA ARG A 123 -7.48 -3.77 -8.58
C ARG A 123 -8.26 -3.13 -9.72
N CYS A 124 -9.38 -3.74 -10.09
CA CYS A 124 -10.28 -3.16 -11.08
C CYS A 124 -11.14 -2.10 -10.39
N VAL A 125 -11.22 -0.92 -10.99
CA VAL A 125 -12.16 0.14 -10.60
C VAL A 125 -13.31 0.08 -11.60
N ARG A 126 -14.54 0.25 -11.12
CA ARG A 126 -15.73 0.36 -11.97
C ARG A 126 -16.19 1.82 -11.93
N ASP A 127 -16.37 2.41 -13.10
CA ASP A 127 -16.97 3.73 -13.29
C ASP A 127 -18.50 3.70 -13.13
#